data_AF-A0A8C7C3Y3-F1
#
_entry.id   AF-A0A8C7C3Y3-F1
#
_cell.length_a   1.000
_cell.length_b   1.000
_cell.length_c   1.000
_cell.angle_alpha   90.00
_cell.angle_beta   90.00
_cell.angle_gamma   90.00
#
_symmetry.space_group_name_H-M   'P 1'
#
loop_
_entity.id
_entity.type
_entity.pdbx_description
1 polymer ?
#
loop_
_entity_poly.entity_id
_entity_poly.type
_entity_poly.pdbx_seq_one_letter_code
_entity_poly.pdbx_strand_id
1 'polypeptide(L)'
;MAAGPRNSMLLVFALLSLPWPQEVGAFPAMPLSSLFANAVLRAQHLHQLAADTYKDFDMELLRFSLLLIQSWLGPVQFLSRVFTNSLVFGTSDRVYEKLKDLEEGIQALMRELEDGSPRAGPILKQTYDKFDTNLRSDDALLKNYGLLSCFKKDLHKAETYLRVMKCRRFVESSCAF
;
A
#
# COMPACT_ATOMS: atom_id res chain seq x y z
N MET A 1 64.00 17.00 -53.68
CA MET A 1 63.62 17.93 -52.60
C MET A 1 62.11 18.12 -52.64
N ALA A 2 61.46 17.73 -51.54
CA ALA A 2 60.10 18.02 -51.07
C ALA A 2 58.95 18.24 -52.09
N ALA A 3 58.10 17.22 -52.23
CA ALA A 3 56.73 17.38 -52.69
C ALA A 3 55.91 18.10 -51.60
N GLY A 4 55.64 19.39 -51.80
CA GLY A 4 54.85 20.26 -50.91
C GLY A 4 53.34 20.29 -51.24
N PRO A 5 52.49 20.82 -50.34
CA PRO A 5 51.23 20.19 -49.95
C PRO A 5 50.03 20.70 -50.76
N ARG A 6 49.95 20.35 -52.04
CA ARG A 6 48.78 20.69 -52.86
C ARG A 6 47.54 19.82 -52.54
N ASN A 7 47.74 18.68 -51.88
CA ASN A 7 46.68 17.75 -51.45
C ASN A 7 45.96 18.17 -50.15
N SER A 8 46.50 19.12 -49.38
CA SER A 8 45.90 19.53 -48.10
C SER A 8 44.71 20.47 -48.29
N MET A 9 44.80 21.42 -49.24
CA MET A 9 43.71 22.36 -49.54
C MET A 9 42.49 21.67 -50.15
N LEU A 10 42.68 20.64 -50.98
CA LEU A 10 41.58 19.92 -51.64
C LEU A 10 40.73 19.12 -50.64
N LEU A 11 41.33 18.58 -49.58
CA LEU A 11 40.61 17.88 -48.52
C LEU A 11 39.79 18.84 -47.65
N VAL A 12 40.29 20.05 -47.39
CA VAL A 12 39.57 21.08 -46.63
C VAL A 12 38.37 21.61 -47.41
N PHE A 13 38.52 21.84 -48.71
CA PHE A 13 37.40 22.24 -49.56
C PHE A 13 36.36 21.11 -49.74
N ALA A 14 36.78 19.84 -49.81
CA ALA A 14 35.85 18.70 -49.86
C ALA A 14 35.06 18.53 -48.55
N LEU A 15 35.68 18.77 -47.39
CA LEU A 15 35.00 18.71 -46.09
C LEU A 15 34.04 19.89 -45.86
N LEU A 16 34.32 21.07 -46.42
CA LEU A 16 33.47 22.27 -46.34
C LEU A 16 32.32 22.29 -47.36
N SER A 17 32.35 21.42 -48.36
CA SER A 17 31.33 21.30 -49.41
C SER A 17 30.47 20.04 -49.29
N LEU A 18 30.67 19.21 -48.26
CA LEU A 18 29.65 18.26 -47.86
C LEU A 18 28.42 19.07 -47.44
N PRO A 19 27.23 18.83 -48.04
CA PRO A 19 26.00 19.25 -47.43
C PRO A 19 26.02 18.70 -46.00
N TRP A 20 25.83 19.58 -45.03
CA TRP A 20 25.56 19.18 -43.65
C TRP A 20 24.56 18.03 -43.73
N PRO A 21 24.81 16.85 -43.12
CA PRO A 21 23.78 15.84 -43.06
C PRO A 21 22.61 16.54 -42.40
N GLN A 22 21.57 16.79 -43.20
CA GLN A 22 20.36 17.40 -42.72
C GLN A 22 20.01 16.60 -41.50
N GLU A 23 20.03 17.28 -40.34
CA GLU A 23 19.61 16.72 -39.07
C GLU A 23 18.37 15.92 -39.42
N VAL A 24 18.54 14.59 -39.45
CA VAL A 24 17.41 13.69 -39.42
C VAL A 24 16.92 13.93 -38.01
N GLY A 25 16.14 15.01 -37.87
CA GLY A 25 15.39 15.33 -36.70
C GLY A 25 14.57 14.10 -36.43
N ALA A 26 15.10 13.27 -35.54
CA ALA A 26 14.47 13.00 -34.28
C ALA A 26 13.00 13.43 -34.30
N PHE A 27 12.15 12.45 -34.59
CA PHE A 27 10.69 12.51 -34.56
C PHE A 27 10.02 13.33 -35.67
N PRO A 28 8.97 12.80 -36.32
CA PRO A 28 8.15 13.62 -37.22
C PRO A 28 7.62 14.81 -36.41
N ALA A 29 7.59 16.00 -37.02
CA ALA A 29 6.93 17.18 -36.47
C ALA A 29 5.44 16.86 -36.29
N MET A 30 5.09 16.25 -35.16
CA MET A 30 3.72 15.94 -34.79
C MET A 30 2.96 17.26 -34.68
N PRO A 31 1.75 17.35 -35.26
CA PRO A 31 0.87 18.48 -35.01
C PRO A 31 0.70 18.71 -33.52
N LEU A 32 0.59 19.98 -33.10
CA LEU A 32 0.34 20.36 -31.70
C LEU A 32 -0.84 19.58 -31.10
N SER A 33 -1.89 19.33 -31.87
CA SER A 33 -3.04 18.52 -31.45
C SER A 33 -2.66 17.08 -31.08
N SER A 34 -1.77 16.44 -31.83
CA SER A 34 -1.25 15.10 -31.54
C SER A 34 -0.36 15.10 -30.29
N LEU A 35 0.44 16.15 -30.09
CA LEU A 35 1.23 16.31 -28.86
C LEU A 35 0.33 16.44 -27.63
N PHE A 36 -0.72 17.27 -27.70
CA PHE A 36 -1.71 17.39 -26.62
C PHE A 36 -2.46 16.08 -26.36
N ALA A 37 -2.93 15.40 -27.42
CA ALA A 37 -3.59 14.11 -27.27
C ALA A 37 -2.69 13.07 -26.61
N ASN A 38 -1.42 12.99 -27.01
CA ASN A 38 -0.44 12.11 -26.40
C ASN A 38 -0.17 12.45 -24.92
N ALA A 39 -0.09 13.74 -24.58
CA ALA A 39 0.10 14.19 -23.21
C ALA A 39 -1.11 13.81 -22.32
N VAL A 40 -2.34 14.05 -22.80
CA VAL A 40 -3.57 13.68 -22.08
C VAL A 40 -3.67 12.17 -21.90
N LEU A 41 -3.42 11.38 -22.95
CA LEU A 41 -3.44 9.92 -22.86
C LEU A 41 -2.43 9.39 -21.83
N ARG A 42 -1.22 9.97 -21.80
CA ARG A 42 -0.20 9.60 -20.80
C ARG A 42 -0.64 9.98 -19.38
N ALA A 43 -1.21 11.17 -19.20
CA ALA A 43 -1.73 11.59 -17.90
C ALA A 43 -2.88 10.68 -17.43
N GLN A 44 -3.80 10.31 -18.32
CA GLN A 44 -4.89 9.37 -18.04
C GLN A 44 -4.36 7.98 -17.67
N HIS A 45 -3.37 7.47 -18.41
CA HIS A 45 -2.74 6.18 -18.09
C HIS A 45 -2.05 6.21 -16.72
N LEU A 46 -1.31 7.29 -16.42
CA LEU A 46 -0.68 7.47 -15.10
C LEU A 46 -1.72 7.56 -13.98
N HIS A 47 -2.83 8.27 -14.21
CA HIS A 47 -3.93 8.35 -13.26
C HIS A 47 -4.55 6.97 -13.02
N GLN A 48 -4.79 6.19 -14.07
CA GLN A 48 -5.32 4.83 -13.93
C GLN A 48 -4.37 3.91 -13.19
N LEU A 49 -3.07 3.92 -13.52
CA LEU A 49 -2.06 3.13 -12.83
C LEU A 49 -1.98 3.49 -11.34
N ALA A 50 -2.04 4.78 -11.02
CA ALA A 50 -2.08 5.24 -9.64
C ALA A 50 -3.35 4.75 -8.92
N ALA A 51 -4.53 4.88 -9.55
CA ALA A 51 -5.79 4.41 -8.99
C ALA A 51 -5.79 2.89 -8.73
N ASP A 52 -5.30 2.09 -9.68
CA ASP A 52 -5.20 0.63 -9.55
C ASP A 52 -4.24 0.26 -8.41
N THR A 53 -3.08 0.93 -8.37
CA THR A 53 -2.08 0.75 -7.29
C THR A 53 -2.67 1.09 -5.92
N TYR A 54 -3.44 2.19 -5.81
CA TYR A 54 -4.11 2.55 -4.56
C TYR A 54 -5.13 1.50 -4.12
N LYS A 55 -5.90 0.92 -5.06
CA LYS A 55 -6.88 -0.11 -4.75
C LYS A 55 -6.24 -1.37 -4.18
N ASP A 56 -5.10 -1.79 -4.73
CA ASP A 56 -4.35 -2.93 -4.22
C ASP A 56 -3.85 -2.68 -2.79
N PHE A 57 -3.34 -1.48 -2.51
CA PHE A 57 -2.92 -1.11 -1.16
C PHE A 57 -4.07 -1.08 -0.14
N ASP A 58 -5.25 -0.60 -0.53
CA ASP A 58 -6.42 -0.55 0.36
C ASP A 58 -6.89 -1.96 0.76
N MET A 59 -6.87 -2.91 -0.18
CA MET A 59 -7.19 -4.31 0.11
C MET A 59 -6.17 -4.96 1.05
N GLU A 60 -4.88 -4.67 0.86
CA GLU A 60 -3.85 -5.18 1.78
C GLU A 60 -4.02 -4.61 3.19
N LEU A 61 -4.33 -3.31 3.35
CA LEU A 61 -4.60 -2.71 4.66
C LEU A 61 -5.79 -3.38 5.37
N LEU A 62 -6.85 -3.72 4.64
CA LEU A 62 -7.98 -4.48 5.19
C LEU A 62 -7.57 -5.89 5.60
N ARG A 63 -6.77 -6.59 4.78
CA ARG A 63 -6.24 -7.92 5.10
C ARG A 63 -5.37 -7.90 6.36
N PHE A 64 -4.45 -6.94 6.47
CA PHE A 64 -3.64 -6.75 7.68
C PHE A 64 -4.50 -6.48 8.91
N SER A 65 -5.51 -5.61 8.78
CA SER A 65 -6.43 -5.29 9.87
C SER A 65 -7.18 -6.54 10.31
N LEU A 66 -7.70 -7.33 9.37
CA LEU A 66 -8.40 -8.58 9.65
C LEU A 66 -7.51 -9.59 10.40
N LEU A 67 -6.25 -9.76 9.95
CA LEU A 67 -5.28 -10.66 10.59
C LEU A 67 -4.99 -10.24 12.05
N LEU A 68 -4.84 -8.94 12.32
CA LEU A 68 -4.66 -8.43 13.67
C LEU A 68 -5.90 -8.73 14.52
N ILE A 69 -7.11 -8.46 14.04
CA ILE A 69 -8.32 -8.75 14.81
C ILE A 69 -8.45 -10.25 15.10
N GLN A 70 -8.21 -11.11 14.11
CA GLN A 70 -8.29 -12.57 14.26
C GLN A 70 -7.24 -13.14 15.21
N SER A 71 -6.03 -12.58 15.24
CA SER A 71 -4.97 -13.03 16.16
C SER A 71 -5.30 -12.74 17.63
N TRP A 72 -6.15 -11.75 17.89
CA TRP A 72 -6.57 -11.33 19.23
C TRP A 72 -7.83 -12.01 19.77
N LEU A 73 -8.65 -12.66 18.93
CA LEU A 73 -9.87 -13.34 19.37
C LEU A 73 -9.60 -14.39 20.47
N GLY A 74 -8.58 -15.24 20.29
CA GLY A 74 -8.19 -16.26 21.28
C GLY A 74 -7.61 -15.66 22.58
N PRO A 75 -6.57 -14.80 22.49
CA PRO A 75 -6.00 -14.15 23.67
C PRO A 75 -7.01 -13.34 24.48
N VAL A 76 -7.95 -12.65 23.84
CA VAL A 76 -8.98 -11.87 24.56
C VAL A 76 -9.97 -12.77 25.28
N GLN A 77 -10.38 -13.89 24.69
CA GLN A 77 -11.17 -14.90 25.41
C GLN A 77 -10.45 -15.40 26.66
N PHE A 78 -9.13 -15.63 26.58
CA PHE A 78 -8.35 -16.04 27.74
C PHE A 78 -8.23 -14.93 28.79
N LEU A 79 -7.87 -13.71 28.37
CA LEU A 79 -7.73 -12.56 29.27
C LEU A 79 -9.05 -12.29 30.00
N SER A 80 -10.19 -12.40 29.32
CA SER A 80 -11.50 -12.22 29.94
C SER A 80 -11.73 -13.16 31.12
N ARG A 81 -11.28 -14.42 31.01
CA ARG A 81 -11.39 -15.43 32.07
C ARG A 81 -10.49 -15.08 33.25
N VAL A 82 -9.25 -14.65 32.99
CA VAL A 82 -8.25 -14.33 34.04
C VAL A 82 -8.62 -13.06 34.82
N PHE A 83 -9.25 -12.08 34.17
CA PHE A 83 -9.59 -10.79 34.77
C PHE A 83 -11.01 -10.68 35.33
N THR A 84 -11.83 -11.73 35.26
CA THR A 84 -13.20 -11.74 35.85
C THR A 84 -13.25 -11.33 37.33
N ASN A 85 -12.15 -11.49 38.06
CA ASN A 85 -12.05 -11.17 39.50
C ASN A 85 -11.33 -9.85 39.82
N SER A 86 -10.80 -9.12 38.83
CA SER A 86 -10.12 -7.84 39.09
C SER A 86 -10.98 -6.66 38.61
N LEU A 87 -11.23 -5.71 39.51
CA LEU A 87 -11.95 -4.45 39.29
C LEU A 87 -11.42 -3.61 38.10
N VAL A 88 -10.29 -4.01 37.51
CA VAL A 88 -9.60 -3.32 36.41
C VAL A 88 -10.25 -3.60 35.05
N PHE A 89 -11.07 -4.66 34.93
CA PHE A 89 -11.69 -5.05 33.66
C PHE A 89 -13.21 -5.30 33.76
N GLY A 90 -13.93 -4.42 34.46
CA GLY A 90 -15.39 -4.44 34.60
C GLY A 90 -16.21 -4.32 33.28
N THR A 91 -15.56 -4.29 32.13
CA THR A 91 -16.16 -4.26 30.78
C THR A 91 -15.82 -5.49 29.92
N SER A 92 -15.21 -6.52 30.51
CA SER A 92 -14.54 -7.62 29.79
C SER A 92 -15.41 -8.46 28.86
N ASP A 93 -16.69 -8.66 29.19
CA ASP A 93 -17.61 -9.51 28.43
C ASP A 93 -17.80 -8.99 26.98
N ARG A 94 -17.80 -7.67 26.81
CA ARG A 94 -18.14 -7.05 25.52
C ARG A 94 -16.96 -6.86 24.57
N VAL A 95 -15.72 -7.09 25.01
CA VAL A 95 -14.54 -6.85 24.15
C VAL A 95 -14.43 -7.91 23.08
N TYR A 96 -14.72 -9.17 23.42
CA TYR A 96 -14.74 -10.26 22.44
C TYR A 96 -15.79 -10.01 21.36
N GLU A 97 -17.02 -9.70 21.77
CA GLU A 97 -18.12 -9.39 20.84
C GLU A 97 -17.77 -8.20 19.95
N LYS A 98 -17.19 -7.12 20.49
CA LYS A 98 -16.74 -5.97 19.68
C LYS A 98 -15.66 -6.32 18.66
N LEU A 99 -14.74 -7.20 19.01
CA LEU A 99 -13.74 -7.69 18.06
C LEU A 99 -14.38 -8.55 16.98
N LYS A 100 -15.38 -9.35 17.35
CA LYS A 100 -16.13 -10.18 16.42
C LYS A 100 -16.94 -9.35 15.43
N ASP A 101 -17.68 -8.35 15.93
CA ASP A 101 -18.40 -7.37 15.11
C ASP A 101 -17.45 -6.66 14.12
N LEU A 102 -16.24 -6.29 14.59
CA LEU A 102 -15.24 -5.64 13.74
C LEU A 102 -14.66 -6.61 12.68
N GLU A 103 -14.42 -7.87 13.03
CA GLU A 103 -14.01 -8.90 12.08
C GLU A 103 -15.03 -9.02 10.94
N GLU A 104 -16.31 -9.13 11.29
CA GLU A 104 -17.42 -9.24 10.33
C GLU A 104 -17.56 -7.98 9.47
N GLY A 105 -17.44 -6.80 10.08
CA GLY A 105 -17.44 -5.52 9.35
C GLY A 105 -16.31 -5.40 8.35
N ILE A 106 -15.09 -5.80 8.72
CA ILE A 106 -13.93 -5.80 7.80
C ILE A 106 -14.14 -6.81 6.67
N GLN A 107 -14.65 -8.01 6.96
CA GLN A 107 -14.95 -9.00 5.92
C GLN A 107 -16.03 -8.52 4.94
N ALA A 108 -17.06 -7.84 5.44
CA ALA A 108 -18.08 -7.23 4.59
C ALA A 108 -17.47 -6.16 3.67
N LEU A 109 -16.65 -5.26 4.22
CA LEU A 109 -15.92 -4.25 3.44
C LEU A 109 -15.05 -4.87 2.35
N MET A 110 -14.33 -5.94 2.66
CA MET A 110 -13.50 -6.64 1.66
C MET A 110 -14.33 -7.19 0.51
N ARG A 111 -15.49 -7.80 0.78
CA ARG A 111 -16.39 -8.34 -0.26
C ARG A 111 -16.92 -7.23 -1.17
N GLU A 112 -17.36 -6.12 -0.60
CA GLU A 112 -17.85 -4.96 -1.37
C GLU A 112 -16.77 -4.35 -2.29
N LEU A 113 -15.50 -4.43 -1.90
CA LEU A 113 -14.39 -3.87 -2.69
C LEU A 113 -13.86 -4.85 -3.74
N GLU A 114 -13.95 -6.15 -3.48
CA GLU A 114 -13.56 -7.20 -4.42
C GLU A 114 -14.56 -7.31 -5.59
N ASP A 115 -15.87 -7.14 -5.36
CA ASP A 115 -16.91 -7.24 -6.41
C ASP A 115 -16.78 -6.17 -7.51
N GLY A 116 -16.08 -5.07 -7.22
CA GLY A 116 -15.76 -4.01 -8.19
C GLY A 116 -14.42 -4.19 -8.94
N SER A 117 -13.72 -5.32 -8.84
CA SER A 117 -12.36 -5.50 -9.43
C SER A 117 -12.18 -6.77 -10.26
N PRO A 118 -11.79 -6.68 -11.55
CA PRO A 118 -11.18 -7.80 -12.24
C PRO A 118 -9.68 -7.83 -11.93
N ARG A 119 -9.25 -8.85 -11.16
CA ARG A 119 -7.87 -9.30 -10.83
C ARG A 119 -7.54 -9.13 -9.34
N ALA A 120 -7.75 -10.22 -8.60
CA ALA A 120 -6.94 -10.49 -7.42
C ALA A 120 -5.55 -10.96 -7.90
N GLY A 121 -4.53 -10.13 -7.70
CA GLY A 121 -3.14 -10.59 -7.73
C GLY A 121 -2.89 -11.66 -6.64
N PRO A 122 -1.75 -12.38 -6.69
CA PRO A 122 -1.48 -13.45 -5.75
C PRO A 122 -1.59 -12.95 -4.31
N ILE A 123 -2.50 -13.58 -3.57
CA ILE A 123 -2.75 -13.40 -2.14
C ILE A 123 -1.40 -13.51 -1.41
N LEU A 124 -0.90 -12.40 -0.90
CA LEU A 124 0.29 -12.41 -0.04
C LEU A 124 -0.14 -13.16 1.22
N LYS A 125 0.26 -14.42 1.36
CA LYS A 125 0.10 -15.21 2.58
C LYS A 125 0.95 -14.56 3.67
N GLN A 126 0.41 -13.51 4.29
CA GLN A 126 0.94 -12.98 5.53
C GLN A 126 0.45 -13.86 6.66
N THR A 127 1.32 -14.73 7.10
CA THR A 127 1.16 -15.46 8.35
C THR A 127 1.54 -14.49 9.47
N TYR A 128 0.57 -13.74 9.98
CA TYR A 128 0.74 -13.11 11.29
C TYR A 128 0.69 -14.24 12.33
N ASP A 129 1.75 -14.43 13.09
CA ASP A 129 1.81 -15.51 14.08
C ASP A 129 0.72 -15.34 15.13
N LYS A 130 -0.10 -16.37 15.27
CA LYS A 130 -1.18 -16.41 16.25
C LYS A 130 -0.58 -16.53 17.64
N PHE A 131 -1.00 -15.68 18.58
CA PHE A 131 -0.54 -15.75 19.96
C PHE A 131 -0.98 -17.06 20.63
N ASP A 132 -0.04 -17.96 20.88
CA ASP A 132 -0.28 -19.21 21.62
C ASP A 132 -0.47 -18.94 23.12
N THR A 133 -1.62 -19.38 23.64
CA THR A 133 -2.07 -19.09 25.00
C THR A 133 -1.57 -20.15 26.00
N ASN A 134 -0.26 -20.34 26.12
CA ASN A 134 0.31 -21.28 27.11
C ASN A 134 0.97 -20.51 28.28
N LEU A 135 0.17 -20.17 29.29
CA LEU A 135 0.51 -19.23 30.37
C LEU A 135 0.48 -19.84 31.78
N ARG A 136 0.86 -21.12 31.92
CA ARG A 136 0.94 -21.77 33.25
C ARG A 136 2.29 -21.47 33.93
N SER A 137 2.41 -20.34 34.63
CA SER A 137 3.56 -19.98 35.51
C SER A 137 3.29 -18.70 36.33
N ASP A 138 3.88 -18.62 37.54
CA ASP A 138 3.74 -17.54 38.54
C ASP A 138 4.12 -16.11 38.08
N ASP A 139 4.66 -15.95 36.87
CA ASP A 139 4.90 -14.65 36.21
C ASP A 139 3.67 -14.11 35.44
N ALA A 140 2.49 -14.67 35.71
CA ALA A 140 1.26 -14.45 34.95
C ALA A 140 0.84 -12.97 34.86
N LEU A 141 0.99 -12.19 35.93
CA LEU A 141 0.55 -10.78 35.96
C LEU A 141 1.36 -9.89 34.99
N LEU A 142 2.68 -10.02 34.98
CA LEU A 142 3.54 -9.23 34.09
C LEU A 142 3.31 -9.62 32.62
N LYS A 143 3.14 -10.92 32.35
CA LYS A 143 2.79 -11.43 31.02
C LYS A 143 1.39 -10.94 30.57
N ASN A 144 0.42 -10.89 31.47
CA ASN A 144 -0.91 -10.37 31.18
C ASN A 144 -0.90 -8.86 30.88
N TYR A 145 -0.09 -8.07 31.62
CA TYR A 145 0.09 -6.65 31.33
C TYR A 145 0.79 -6.41 29.98
N GLY A 146 1.84 -7.19 29.68
CA GLY A 146 2.51 -7.16 28.37
C GLY A 146 1.53 -7.47 27.23
N LEU A 147 0.68 -8.48 27.40
CA LEU A 147 -0.34 -8.86 26.44
C LEU A 147 -1.39 -7.75 26.23
N LEU A 148 -1.85 -7.08 27.28
CA LEU A 148 -2.74 -5.93 27.17
C LEU A 148 -2.10 -4.74 26.44
N SER A 149 -0.79 -4.52 26.65
CA SER A 149 -0.04 -3.49 25.93
C SER A 149 0.04 -3.79 24.42
N CYS A 150 0.30 -5.05 24.07
CA CYS A 150 0.28 -5.50 22.67
C CYS A 150 -1.12 -5.36 22.07
N PHE A 151 -2.16 -5.78 22.80
CA PHE A 151 -3.55 -5.63 22.37
C PHE A 151 -3.87 -4.18 22.04
N LYS A 152 -3.53 -3.25 22.94
CA LYS A 152 -3.74 -1.81 22.72
C LYS A 152 -3.02 -1.32 21.45
N LYS A 153 -1.75 -1.71 21.26
CA LYS A 153 -0.93 -1.28 20.11
C LYS A 153 -1.50 -1.81 18.79
N ASP A 154 -1.87 -3.07 18.76
CA ASP A 154 -2.38 -3.71 17.55
C ASP A 154 -3.76 -3.19 17.17
N LEU A 155 -4.63 -2.91 18.15
CA LEU A 155 -5.92 -2.29 17.89
C LEU A 155 -5.78 -0.85 17.38
N HIS A 156 -4.83 -0.08 17.93
CA HIS A 156 -4.53 1.24 17.41
C HIS A 156 -3.99 1.19 15.97
N LYS A 157 -3.21 0.16 15.63
CA LYS A 157 -2.71 -0.07 14.28
C LYS A 157 -3.86 -0.40 13.31
N ALA A 158 -4.77 -1.30 13.69
CA ALA A 158 -5.96 -1.62 12.90
C ALA A 158 -6.86 -0.39 12.70
N GLU A 159 -7.11 0.41 13.75
CA GLU A 159 -7.84 1.67 13.65
C GLU A 159 -7.20 2.63 12.64
N THR A 160 -5.87 2.78 12.72
CA THR A 160 -5.12 3.66 11.81
C THR A 160 -5.25 3.20 10.36
N TYR A 161 -5.15 1.89 10.09
CA TYR A 161 -5.31 1.33 8.75
C TYR A 161 -6.70 1.56 8.18
N LEU A 162 -7.75 1.31 8.98
CA LEU A 162 -9.13 1.57 8.58
C LEU A 162 -9.39 3.06 8.33
N ARG A 163 -8.82 3.94 9.15
CA ARG A 163 -8.91 5.40 8.98
C ARG A 163 -8.25 5.87 7.70
N VAL A 164 -7.01 5.43 7.43
CA VAL A 164 -6.28 5.76 6.19
C VAL A 164 -7.06 5.31 4.97
N MET A 165 -7.59 4.09 4.99
CA MET A 165 -8.39 3.54 3.89
C MET A 165 -9.68 4.34 3.67
N LYS A 166 -10.42 4.66 4.74
CA LYS A 166 -11.61 5.52 4.69
C LYS A 166 -11.30 6.89 4.08
N CYS A 167 -10.24 7.54 4.57
CA CYS A 167 -9.80 8.86 4.13
C CYS A 167 -9.43 8.91 2.65
N ARG A 168 -8.74 7.88 2.15
CA ARG A 168 -8.36 7.78 0.74
C ARG A 168 -9.56 7.58 -0.17
N ARG A 169 -10.54 6.78 0.25
CA ARG A 169 -11.65 6.37 -0.61
C ARG A 169 -12.82 7.34 -0.65
N PHE A 170 -13.11 8.01 0.46
CA PHE A 170 -14.28 8.90 0.58
C PHE A 170 -13.93 10.39 0.63
N VAL A 171 -12.65 10.76 0.50
CA VAL A 171 -12.15 12.15 0.52
C VAL A 171 -12.87 12.97 1.62
N GLU A 172 -12.82 12.47 2.86
CA GLU A 172 -13.41 13.17 3.99
C GLU A 172 -12.51 14.34 4.42
N SER A 173 -13.11 15.52 4.65
CA SER A 173 -12.40 16.74 5.02
C SER A 173 -11.81 16.73 6.44
N SER A 174 -12.03 15.66 7.22
CA SER A 174 -11.56 15.52 8.62
C SER A 174 -10.32 14.63 8.78
N CYS A 175 -9.66 14.27 7.69
CA CYS A 175 -8.45 13.45 7.72
C CYS A 175 -7.22 14.30 8.07
N ALA A 176 -7.02 14.57 9.37
CA ALA A 176 -5.75 15.09 9.88
C ALA A 176 -4.80 13.90 10.14
N PHE A 177 -3.64 13.89 9.47
CA PHE A 177 -2.61 12.86 9.59
C PHE A 177 -1.59 13.20 10.68
#